data_AF-A0A7K7EXI3-F1
#
_entry.id   AF-A0A7K7EXI3-F1
#
_cell.length_a   1.000
_cell.length_b   1.000
_cell.length_c   1.000
_cell.angle_alpha   90.00
_cell.angle_beta   90.00
_cell.angle_gamma   90.00
#
_symmetry.space_group_name_H-M   'P 1'
#
loop_
_entity.id
_entity.type
_entity.pdbx_description
1 polymer ?
#
loop_
_entity_poly.entity_id
_entity_poly.type
_entity_poly.pdbx_seq_one_letter_code
_entity_poly.pdbx_strand_id
1 'polypeptide(L)'
;MPTFPALLLLLLAASAPPAACSTPEPTCLLFPKLLPAKLRELRIKFEEIKDYFQSKDDELSIQLLSSKLLDEFKGSFGCQSVSDMMQFYMDVVLPSAKRTSTRHQQSMDDLGNLLHSLKATMKRCHRFFTCEKQSKTIKHIKDTFNKMNENGIYKAMGEFDIFIDYIEEYLLMKRKN
;
A
#
# COMPACT_ATOMS: atom_id res chain seq x y z
N MET A 1 -44.16 -20.06 -63.54
CA MET A 1 -42.75 -19.68 -63.70
C MET A 1 -42.66 -18.16 -63.69
N PRO A 2 -41.86 -17.54 -62.79
CA PRO A 2 -41.33 -18.05 -61.53
C PRO A 2 -42.50 -18.15 -60.49
N THR A 3 -42.60 -17.62 -59.26
CA THR A 3 -41.71 -16.82 -58.37
C THR A 3 -42.15 -16.91 -56.90
N PHE A 4 -41.21 -16.77 -55.96
CA PHE A 4 -41.33 -16.44 -54.53
C PHE A 4 -39.97 -15.76 -54.13
N PRO A 5 -39.80 -15.20 -52.91
CA PRO A 5 -40.51 -14.07 -52.29
C PRO A 5 -39.52 -12.93 -51.92
N ALA A 6 -39.99 -11.88 -51.22
CA ALA A 6 -39.10 -10.89 -50.59
C ALA A 6 -39.68 -10.40 -49.23
N LEU A 7 -39.39 -11.13 -48.15
CA LEU A 7 -39.73 -10.73 -46.79
C LEU A 7 -38.65 -9.79 -46.23
N LEU A 8 -38.92 -8.48 -46.18
CA LEU A 8 -37.92 -7.49 -45.79
C LEU A 8 -37.76 -7.39 -44.25
N LEU A 9 -37.01 -8.33 -43.67
CA LEU A 9 -36.63 -8.29 -42.25
C LEU A 9 -35.53 -7.24 -42.01
N LEU A 10 -35.89 -6.12 -41.36
CA LEU A 10 -34.97 -5.09 -40.89
C LEU A 10 -34.17 -5.59 -39.68
N LEU A 11 -33.00 -6.18 -39.95
CA LEU A 11 -32.03 -6.53 -38.91
C LEU A 11 -31.30 -5.27 -38.41
N LEU A 12 -31.71 -4.78 -37.24
CA LEU A 12 -30.98 -3.80 -36.45
C LEU A 12 -29.68 -4.42 -35.93
N ALA A 13 -28.61 -4.31 -36.72
CA ALA A 13 -27.26 -4.70 -36.32
C ALA A 13 -26.75 -3.74 -35.23
N ALA A 14 -27.02 -4.07 -33.97
CA ALA A 14 -26.51 -3.36 -32.82
C ALA A 14 -24.97 -3.53 -32.74
N SER A 15 -24.24 -2.60 -33.34
CA SER A 15 -22.78 -2.55 -33.29
C SER A 15 -22.31 -2.13 -31.90
N ALA A 16 -22.35 -3.07 -30.96
CA ALA A 16 -21.62 -2.92 -29.71
C ALA A 16 -20.14 -2.68 -30.05
N PRO A 17 -19.51 -1.58 -29.56
CA PRO A 17 -18.08 -1.38 -29.77
C PRO A 17 -17.32 -2.56 -29.14
N PRO A 18 -16.24 -3.05 -29.76
CA PRO A 18 -15.45 -4.13 -29.18
C PRO A 18 -15.01 -3.71 -27.78
N ALA A 19 -15.32 -4.52 -26.78
CA ALA A 19 -14.92 -4.27 -25.41
C ALA A 19 -13.40 -4.11 -25.39
N ALA A 20 -12.93 -2.90 -25.07
CA ALA A 20 -11.51 -2.56 -25.17
C ALA A 20 -10.72 -3.41 -24.17
N CYS A 21 -10.12 -4.49 -24.66
CA CYS A 21 -9.17 -5.30 -23.90
C CYS A 21 -7.98 -4.41 -23.55
N SER A 22 -8.04 -3.79 -22.38
CA SER A 22 -7.01 -2.88 -21.88
C SER A 22 -5.68 -3.62 -21.82
N THR A 23 -4.81 -3.36 -22.79
CA THR A 23 -3.42 -3.82 -22.76
C THR A 23 -2.80 -3.37 -21.44
N PRO A 24 -2.17 -4.27 -20.64
CA PRO A 24 -1.56 -3.88 -19.39
C PRO A 24 -0.56 -2.75 -19.62
N GLU A 25 -0.74 -1.64 -18.89
CA GLU A 25 0.21 -0.52 -18.84
C GLU A 25 1.66 -1.05 -18.77
N PRO A 26 2.59 -0.64 -19.65
CA PRO A 26 3.90 -1.26 -19.74
C PRO A 26 4.70 -1.15 -18.43
N THR A 27 4.47 -0.07 -17.67
CA THR A 27 4.94 0.14 -16.29
C THR A 27 4.59 -1.03 -15.35
N CYS A 28 3.43 -1.66 -15.55
CA CYS A 28 2.90 -2.70 -14.68
C CYS A 28 3.43 -4.10 -15.01
N LEU A 29 3.84 -4.35 -16.27
CA LEU A 29 4.62 -5.53 -16.64
C LEU A 29 6.05 -5.49 -16.03
N LEU A 30 6.58 -4.28 -15.83
CA LEU A 30 7.89 -4.05 -15.20
C LEU A 30 7.82 -4.03 -13.66
N PHE A 31 6.68 -3.67 -13.05
CA PHE A 31 6.57 -3.48 -11.60
C PHE A 31 7.08 -4.67 -10.75
N PRO A 32 6.78 -5.95 -11.06
CA PRO A 32 7.30 -7.08 -10.28
C PRO A 32 8.83 -7.19 -10.27
N LYS A 33 9.51 -6.65 -11.31
CA LYS A 33 10.98 -6.58 -11.42
C LYS A 33 11.57 -5.35 -10.73
N LEU A 34 10.84 -4.23 -10.73
CA LEU A 34 11.25 -2.97 -10.11
C LEU A 34 10.99 -2.94 -8.59
N LEU A 35 10.09 -3.79 -8.08
CA LEU A 35 9.69 -3.80 -6.66
C LEU A 35 10.87 -3.94 -5.68
N PRO A 36 11.84 -4.87 -5.83
CA PRO A 36 12.96 -4.98 -4.89
C PRO A 36 13.83 -3.70 -4.85
N ALA A 37 13.94 -2.99 -5.98
CA ALA A 37 14.63 -1.70 -6.03
C ALA A 37 13.86 -0.63 -5.24
N LYS A 38 12.53 -0.54 -5.40
CA LYS A 38 11.68 0.40 -4.63
C LYS A 38 11.68 0.12 -3.12
N LEU A 39 11.70 -1.15 -2.71
CA LEU A 39 11.79 -1.53 -1.29
C LEU A 39 13.19 -1.23 -0.72
N ARG A 40 14.25 -1.43 -1.51
CA ARG A 40 15.61 -1.02 -1.14
C ARG A 40 15.74 0.50 -1.03
N GLU A 41 15.13 1.26 -1.94
CA GLU A 41 15.08 2.72 -1.94
C GLU A 41 14.39 3.26 -0.68
N LEU A 42 13.24 2.68 -0.30
CA LEU A 42 12.55 2.94 0.97
C LEU A 42 13.44 2.65 2.20
N ARG A 43 14.10 1.50 2.25
CA ARG A 43 14.99 1.15 3.38
C ARG A 43 16.16 2.13 3.49
N ILE A 44 16.89 2.38 2.39
CA ILE A 44 18.01 3.34 2.36
C ILE A 44 17.56 4.73 2.86
N LYS A 45 16.36 5.18 2.46
CA LYS A 45 15.84 6.49 2.87
C LYS A 45 15.34 6.54 4.32
N PHE A 46 14.92 5.41 4.87
CA PHE A 46 14.59 5.30 6.30
C PHE A 46 15.84 5.30 7.20
N GLU A 47 16.93 4.63 6.77
CA GLU A 47 18.19 4.62 7.54
C GLU A 47 18.78 6.03 7.76
N GLU A 48 18.46 7.04 6.94
CA GLU A 48 18.83 8.45 7.18
C GLU A 48 18.23 9.04 8.48
N ILE A 49 17.10 8.49 8.97
CA ILE A 49 16.33 9.03 10.10
C ILE A 49 16.10 8.01 11.23
N LYS A 50 16.43 6.74 10.99
CA LYS A 50 16.18 5.60 11.88
C LYS A 50 16.71 5.83 13.29
N ASP A 51 17.99 6.14 13.43
CA ASP A 51 18.64 6.40 14.73
C ASP A 51 17.93 7.50 15.53
N TYR A 52 17.45 8.56 14.87
CA TYR A 52 16.74 9.66 15.53
C TYR A 52 15.36 9.22 16.08
N PHE A 53 14.64 8.33 15.40
CA PHE A 53 13.35 7.84 15.89
C PHE A 53 13.50 6.67 16.87
N GLN A 54 14.43 5.74 16.65
CA GLN A 54 14.69 4.61 17.55
C GLN A 54 15.34 5.05 18.87
N SER A 55 16.21 6.07 18.88
CA SER A 55 16.73 6.68 20.13
C SER A 55 15.73 7.61 20.85
N LYS A 56 14.47 7.62 20.39
CA LYS A 56 13.33 8.34 21.00
C LYS A 56 12.13 7.43 21.29
N ASP A 57 12.24 6.14 21.04
CA ASP A 57 11.26 5.15 21.47
C ASP A 57 11.63 4.62 22.86
N ASP A 58 11.20 5.35 23.90
CA ASP A 58 11.35 4.91 25.29
C ASP A 58 10.36 3.76 25.64
N GLU A 59 9.37 3.47 24.79
CA GLU A 59 8.25 2.55 25.04
C GLU A 59 8.54 1.13 24.56
N LEU A 60 9.73 0.62 24.88
CA LEU A 60 10.24 -0.69 24.44
C LEU A 60 9.41 -1.90 24.89
N SER A 61 8.49 -1.73 25.85
CA SER A 61 7.58 -2.78 26.32
C SER A 61 6.40 -3.05 25.37
N ILE A 62 6.11 -2.11 24.46
CA ILE A 62 5.07 -2.20 23.45
C ILE A 62 5.72 -2.65 22.12
N GLN A 63 5.01 -3.46 21.33
CA GLN A 63 5.29 -3.64 19.91
C GLN A 63 4.04 -3.19 19.14
N LEU A 64 4.14 -2.11 18.38
CA LEU A 64 2.98 -1.52 17.68
C LEU A 64 2.58 -2.39 16.47
N LEU A 65 3.57 -2.78 15.68
CA LEU A 65 3.49 -3.65 14.51
C LEU A 65 3.81 -5.10 14.90
N SER A 66 3.03 -5.66 15.82
CA SER A 66 3.16 -7.08 16.22
C SER A 66 2.91 -8.05 15.06
N SER A 67 3.39 -9.30 15.18
CA SER A 67 3.23 -10.37 14.17
C SER A 67 1.80 -10.59 13.68
N LYS A 68 0.79 -10.29 14.51
CA LYS A 68 -0.64 -10.32 14.14
C LYS A 68 -0.95 -9.46 12.90
N LEU A 69 -0.20 -8.38 12.69
CA LEU A 69 -0.31 -7.55 11.49
C LEU A 69 0.18 -8.29 10.24
N LEU A 70 1.31 -9.00 10.35
CA LEU A 70 1.86 -9.83 9.26
C LEU A 70 0.94 -11.01 8.94
N ASP A 71 0.35 -11.63 9.96
CA ASP A 71 -0.65 -12.70 9.79
C ASP A 71 -1.91 -12.17 9.09
N GLU A 72 -2.37 -10.96 9.42
CA GLU A 72 -3.52 -10.33 8.77
C GLU A 72 -3.20 -9.87 7.34
N PHE A 73 -1.96 -9.42 7.07
CA PHE A 73 -1.44 -9.15 5.72
C PHE A 73 -1.42 -10.43 4.86
N LYS A 74 -1.06 -11.57 5.45
CA LYS A 74 -1.09 -12.89 4.77
C LYS A 74 -2.51 -13.45 4.63
N GLY A 75 -3.43 -13.04 5.51
CA GLY A 75 -4.83 -13.45 5.53
C GLY A 75 -5.73 -12.77 4.49
N SER A 76 -7.03 -13.10 4.58
CA SER A 76 -8.08 -12.60 3.68
C SER A 76 -8.30 -11.08 3.73
N PHE A 77 -7.86 -10.41 4.81
CA PHE A 77 -7.96 -8.97 5.00
C PHE A 77 -6.75 -8.19 4.48
N GLY A 78 -5.64 -8.85 4.11
CA GLY A 78 -4.37 -8.18 3.81
C GLY A 78 -4.43 -7.11 2.72
N CYS A 79 -5.34 -7.28 1.76
CA CYS A 79 -5.80 -6.24 0.83
C CYS A 79 -6.03 -4.88 1.54
N GLN A 80 -6.98 -4.87 2.49
CA GLN A 80 -7.36 -3.68 3.23
C GLN A 80 -6.23 -3.27 4.17
N SER A 81 -5.69 -4.23 4.92
CA SER A 81 -4.76 -3.96 6.02
C SER A 81 -3.48 -3.28 5.53
N VAL A 82 -2.94 -3.70 4.37
CA VAL A 82 -1.80 -3.02 3.72
C VAL A 82 -2.20 -1.63 3.24
N SER A 83 -3.35 -1.46 2.57
CA SER A 83 -3.82 -0.15 2.12
C SER A 83 -3.99 0.84 3.29
N ASP A 84 -4.63 0.41 4.36
CA ASP A 84 -4.99 1.24 5.51
C ASP A 84 -3.77 1.59 6.37
N MET A 85 -2.76 0.71 6.43
CA MET A 85 -1.48 1.02 7.08
C MET A 85 -0.63 1.96 6.24
N MET A 86 -0.54 1.76 4.92
CA MET A 86 0.13 2.73 4.05
C MET A 86 -0.57 4.10 4.11
N GLN A 87 -1.90 4.14 4.22
CA GLN A 87 -2.65 5.39 4.41
C GLN A 87 -2.35 6.03 5.77
N PHE A 88 -2.35 5.23 6.85
CA PHE A 88 -2.04 5.69 8.20
C PHE A 88 -0.64 6.30 8.32
N TYR A 89 0.36 5.67 7.70
CA TYR A 89 1.72 6.23 7.67
C TYR A 89 1.81 7.55 6.90
N MET A 90 1.17 7.65 5.73
CA MET A 90 1.18 8.87 4.91
C MET A 90 0.38 10.03 5.51
N ASP A 91 -0.78 9.75 6.13
CA ASP A 91 -1.73 10.80 6.55
C ASP A 91 -1.54 11.21 8.03
N VAL A 92 -1.03 10.30 8.88
CA VAL A 92 -0.95 10.50 10.34
C VAL A 92 0.47 10.45 10.86
N VAL A 93 1.21 9.37 10.60
CA VAL A 93 2.54 9.17 11.22
C VAL A 93 3.58 10.13 10.65
N LEU A 94 3.84 10.09 9.34
CA LEU A 94 4.86 10.93 8.70
C LEU A 94 4.59 12.44 8.85
N PRO A 95 3.34 12.95 8.68
CA PRO A 95 3.04 14.36 8.92
C PRO A 95 3.18 14.80 10.38
N SER A 96 3.13 13.87 11.33
CA SER A 96 3.34 14.16 12.76
C SER A 96 4.82 14.08 13.14
N ALA A 97 5.54 13.08 12.63
CA ALA A 97 6.99 12.98 12.72
C ALA A 97 7.69 14.21 12.12
N LYS A 98 7.18 14.77 11.02
CA LYS A 98 7.68 16.02 10.42
C LYS A 98 7.64 17.22 11.39
N ARG A 99 6.77 17.20 12.40
CA ARG A 99 6.66 18.26 13.43
C ARG A 99 7.65 18.08 14.58
N THR A 100 8.15 16.86 14.84
CA THR A 100 9.07 16.62 15.96
C THR A 100 10.52 16.99 15.65
N SER A 101 10.90 17.07 14.37
CA SER A 101 12.28 17.36 13.97
C SER A 101 12.41 18.23 12.72
N THR A 102 12.87 19.48 12.90
CA THR A 102 13.19 20.39 11.79
C THR A 102 14.36 19.89 10.93
N ARG A 103 15.35 19.22 11.52
CA ARG A 103 16.53 18.69 10.84
C ARG A 103 16.21 17.60 9.79
N HIS A 104 15.17 16.81 10.03
CA HIS A 104 14.88 15.58 9.26
C HIS A 104 13.66 15.71 8.34
N GLN A 105 13.12 16.94 8.16
CA GLN A 105 11.88 17.17 7.41
C GLN A 105 11.97 16.73 5.94
N GLN A 106 13.08 17.01 5.25
CA GLN A 106 13.28 16.59 3.86
C GLN A 106 13.29 15.06 3.74
N SER A 107 14.04 14.36 4.60
CA SER A 107 14.11 12.90 4.59
C SER A 107 12.75 12.24 4.85
N MET A 108 11.89 12.86 5.68
CA MET A 108 10.51 12.41 5.89
C MET A 108 9.58 12.69 4.71
N ASP A 109 9.71 13.84 4.04
CA ASP A 109 8.96 14.15 2.81
C ASP A 109 9.35 13.16 1.69
N ASP A 110 10.64 12.93 1.49
CA ASP A 110 11.17 11.98 0.52
C ASP A 110 10.67 10.55 0.81
N LEU A 111 10.72 10.10 2.08
CA LEU A 111 10.23 8.79 2.50
C LEU A 111 8.73 8.64 2.26
N GLY A 112 7.95 9.69 2.53
CA GLY A 112 6.52 9.76 2.20
C GLY A 112 6.26 9.69 0.69
N ASN A 113 7.05 10.39 -0.11
CA ASN A 113 6.98 10.35 -1.58
C ASN A 113 7.29 8.95 -2.14
N LEU A 114 8.29 8.25 -1.59
CA LEU A 114 8.60 6.86 -1.93
C LEU A 114 7.47 5.89 -1.55
N LEU A 115 6.91 6.03 -0.34
CA LEU A 115 5.80 5.19 0.12
C LEU A 115 4.54 5.42 -0.71
N HIS A 116 4.23 6.67 -1.04
CA HIS A 116 3.15 7.05 -1.93
C HIS A 116 3.36 6.52 -3.36
N SER A 117 4.58 6.62 -3.90
CA SER A 117 4.96 6.04 -5.20
C SER A 117 4.73 4.53 -5.24
N LEU A 118 5.11 3.82 -4.17
CA LEU A 118 4.86 2.39 -4.03
C LEU A 118 3.35 2.08 -3.97
N LYS A 119 2.58 2.78 -3.11
CA LYS A 119 1.13 2.56 -2.99
C LYS A 119 0.38 2.84 -4.29
N ALA A 120 0.72 3.94 -4.98
CA ALA A 120 0.12 4.30 -6.26
C ALA A 120 0.41 3.25 -7.35
N THR A 121 1.63 2.69 -7.36
CA THR A 121 2.01 1.62 -8.30
C THR A 121 1.29 0.31 -7.97
N MET A 122 1.21 -0.08 -6.69
CA MET A 122 0.43 -1.24 -6.22
C MET A 122 -1.06 -1.12 -6.61
N LYS A 123 -1.66 0.07 -6.46
CA LYS A 123 -3.06 0.34 -6.81
C LYS A 123 -3.33 0.32 -8.32
N ARG A 124 -2.37 0.77 -9.15
CA ARG A 124 -2.51 0.78 -10.61
C ARG A 124 -2.27 -0.61 -11.21
N CYS A 125 -1.21 -1.28 -10.76
CA CYS A 125 -0.61 -2.38 -11.52
C CYS A 125 -1.08 -3.77 -11.11
N HIS A 126 -1.83 -3.92 -10.02
CA HIS A 126 -2.56 -5.14 -9.66
C HIS A 126 -3.90 -4.74 -9.04
N ARG A 127 -4.89 -5.64 -9.09
CA ARG A 127 -6.11 -5.55 -8.26
C ARG A 127 -5.82 -5.93 -6.79
N PHE A 128 -4.69 -5.51 -6.23
CA PHE A 128 -4.35 -5.73 -4.81
C PHE A 128 -5.29 -5.02 -3.85
N PHE A 129 -6.10 -4.07 -4.34
CA PHE A 129 -7.01 -3.26 -3.54
C PHE A 129 -8.51 -3.41 -3.88
N THR A 130 -8.96 -4.63 -4.24
CA THR A 130 -10.41 -4.99 -4.20
C THR A 130 -10.82 -5.32 -2.76
N CYS A 131 -10.87 -4.30 -1.91
CA CYS A 131 -11.08 -4.46 -0.46
C CYS A 131 -12.36 -3.75 0.00
N GLU A 132 -13.15 -4.42 0.85
CA GLU A 132 -14.48 -3.95 1.28
C GLU A 132 -14.72 -4.12 2.80
N LYS A 133 -13.69 -4.50 3.57
CA LYS A 133 -13.87 -4.91 4.99
C LYS A 133 -12.79 -4.32 5.89
N GLN A 134 -13.22 -3.52 6.88
CA GLN A 134 -12.35 -2.97 7.91
C GLN A 134 -11.62 -4.07 8.69
N SER A 135 -10.35 -3.82 9.00
CA SER A 135 -9.53 -4.66 9.87
C SER A 135 -9.70 -4.30 11.34
N LYS A 136 -9.72 -5.32 12.21
CA LYS A 136 -9.65 -5.14 13.66
C LYS A 136 -8.23 -4.86 14.14
N THR A 137 -7.20 -5.43 13.51
CA THR A 137 -5.80 -5.24 13.88
C THR A 137 -5.35 -3.82 13.56
N ILE A 138 -5.71 -3.28 12.39
CA ILE A 138 -5.41 -1.89 12.02
C ILE A 138 -6.13 -0.91 12.95
N LYS A 139 -7.37 -1.21 13.35
CA LYS A 139 -8.04 -0.40 14.38
C LYS A 139 -7.26 -0.42 15.69
N HIS A 140 -6.86 -1.60 16.18
CA HIS A 140 -6.09 -1.71 17.42
C HIS A 140 -4.76 -0.95 17.37
N ILE A 141 -4.04 -1.00 16.24
CA ILE A 141 -2.80 -0.23 16.02
C ILE A 141 -3.07 1.28 16.15
N LYS A 142 -4.11 1.78 15.48
CA LYS A 142 -4.50 3.20 15.54
C LYS A 142 -4.95 3.62 16.95
N ASP A 143 -5.74 2.78 17.62
CA ASP A 143 -6.18 3.00 19.00
C ASP A 143 -5.01 3.01 20.00
N THR A 144 -3.97 2.19 19.78
CA THR A 144 -2.75 2.14 20.60
C THR A 144 -1.85 3.34 20.33
N PHE A 145 -1.56 3.67 19.06
CA PHE A 145 -0.80 4.87 18.67
C PHE A 145 -1.39 6.14 19.30
N ASN A 146 -2.72 6.32 19.20
CA ASN A 146 -3.40 7.49 19.78
C ASN A 146 -3.25 7.56 21.31
N LYS A 147 -3.23 6.43 22.02
CA LYS A 147 -3.04 6.39 23.49
C LYS A 147 -1.60 6.72 23.91
N MET A 148 -0.62 6.49 23.04
CA MET A 148 0.78 6.81 23.30
C MET A 148 1.11 8.30 23.08
N ASN A 149 0.17 9.11 22.57
CA ASN A 149 0.38 10.53 22.29
C ASN A 149 1.64 10.75 21.42
N GLU A 150 2.57 11.62 21.83
CA GLU A 150 3.82 11.86 21.09
C GLU A 150 4.73 10.63 21.02
N ASN A 151 4.75 9.77 22.06
CA ASN A 151 5.52 8.52 22.04
C ASN A 151 5.03 7.58 20.92
N GLY A 152 3.76 7.67 20.52
CA GLY A 152 3.22 6.93 19.38
C GLY A 152 3.90 7.29 18.06
N ILE A 153 4.34 8.55 17.89
CA ILE A 153 5.05 9.03 16.70
C ILE A 153 6.42 8.37 16.63
N TYR A 154 7.20 8.43 17.71
CA TYR A 154 8.52 7.80 17.79
C TYR A 154 8.41 6.28 17.65
N LYS A 155 7.40 5.65 18.27
CA LYS A 155 7.14 4.21 18.12
C LYS A 155 6.87 3.79 16.69
N ALA A 156 5.91 4.43 16.03
CA ALA A 156 5.52 4.08 14.67
C ALA A 156 6.64 4.35 13.65
N MET A 157 7.47 5.37 13.86
CA MET A 157 8.65 5.62 13.03
C MET A 157 9.81 4.68 13.36
N GLY A 158 10.01 4.33 14.62
CA GLY A 158 11.04 3.37 15.07
C GLY A 158 10.84 1.97 14.50
N GLU A 159 9.58 1.54 14.33
CA GLU A 159 9.20 0.27 13.71
C GLU A 159 8.97 0.35 12.18
N PHE A 160 9.40 1.43 11.49
CA PHE A 160 9.12 1.60 10.05
C PHE A 160 9.83 0.56 9.16
N ASP A 161 10.98 0.00 9.57
CA ASP A 161 11.61 -1.11 8.86
C ASP A 161 10.78 -2.39 8.94
N ILE A 162 10.21 -2.73 10.11
CA ILE A 162 9.22 -3.80 10.28
C ILE A 162 8.04 -3.60 9.31
N PHE A 163 7.59 -2.34 9.11
CA PHE A 163 6.52 -2.05 8.16
C PHE A 163 6.93 -2.32 6.70
N ILE A 164 8.16 -1.97 6.28
CA ILE A 164 8.67 -2.29 4.94
C ILE A 164 8.78 -3.81 4.75
N ASP A 165 9.29 -4.53 5.74
CA ASP A 165 9.42 -5.99 5.71
C ASP A 165 8.06 -6.69 5.57
N TYR A 166 7.03 -6.19 6.27
CA TYR A 166 5.67 -6.73 6.17
C TYR A 166 5.02 -6.42 4.80
N ILE A 167 5.32 -5.26 4.19
CA ILE A 167 4.93 -4.97 2.80
C ILE A 167 5.64 -5.92 1.81
N GLU A 168 6.93 -6.21 2.02
CA GLU A 168 7.67 -7.13 1.16
C GLU A 168 7.10 -8.55 1.23
N GLU A 169 6.86 -9.08 2.43
CA GLU A 169 6.22 -10.39 2.64
C GLU A 169 4.83 -10.49 1.97
N TYR A 170 4.00 -9.45 2.08
CA TYR A 170 2.73 -9.38 1.38
C TYR A 170 2.90 -9.49 -0.14
N LEU A 171 3.81 -8.70 -0.71
CA LEU A 171 4.03 -8.64 -2.16
C LEU A 171 4.73 -9.89 -2.70
N LEU A 172 5.59 -10.55 -1.90
CA LEU A 172 6.20 -11.83 -2.23
C LEU A 172 5.17 -12.97 -2.24
N MET A 173 4.24 -12.98 -1.28
CA MET A 173 3.07 -13.89 -1.32
C MET A 173 2.23 -13.63 -2.58
N LYS A 174 1.91 -12.35 -2.87
CA LYS A 174 1.12 -11.97 -4.04
C LYS A 174 1.81 -12.14 -5.40
N ARG A 175 3.10 -12.52 -5.45
CA ARG A 175 3.80 -12.94 -6.68
C ARG A 175 3.66 -14.46 -6.94
N LYS A 176 3.27 -15.25 -5.94
CA LYS A 176 3.21 -16.72 -6.00
C LYS A 176 1.80 -17.29 -6.31
N ASN A 177 0.78 -16.42 -6.30
CA ASN A 177 -0.64 -16.75 -6.45
C ASN A 177 -1.27 -15.97 -7.60
#